data_AF-A0A0M4TME6-F1
#
_entry.id   AF-A0A0M4TME6-F1
#
_cell.length_a   1.000
_cell.length_b   1.000
_cell.length_c   1.000
_cell.angle_alpha   90.00
_cell.angle_beta   90.00
_cell.angle_gamma   90.00
#
_symmetry.space_group_name_H-M   'P 1'
#
loop_
_entity.id
_entity.type
_entity.pdbx_description
1 polymer ?
#
loop_
_entity_poly.entity_id
_entity_poly.type
_entity_poly.pdbx_seq_one_letter_code
_entity_poly.pdbx_strand_id
1 'polypeptide(L)' 'MKEIKIKDEIWQMHAPKVRTIKMADENGGSDMAKTIYMIAALCNKTQDEVENLEFKEFMSLQKVLNDFLDVRAE' A
#
# COMPACT_ATOMS: atom_id res chain seq x y z
N MET A 1 -0.10 -11.96 4.77
CA MET A 1 0.05 -11.49 3.37
C MET A 1 -1.31 -11.63 2.72
N LYS A 2 -1.69 -10.71 1.83
CA LYS A 2 -2.93 -10.74 1.08
C LYS A 2 -2.61 -10.62 -0.41
N GLU A 3 -3.29 -11.39 -1.25
CA GLU A 3 -3.13 -11.36 -2.71
C GLU A 3 -4.18 -10.43 -3.33
N ILE A 4 -3.76 -9.58 -4.26
CA ILE A 4 -4.63 -8.63 -4.97
C ILE A 4 -4.40 -8.81 -6.46
N LYS A 5 -5.48 -9.06 -7.22
CA LYS A 5 -5.41 -9.07 -8.68
C LYS A 5 -5.34 -7.64 -9.21
N ILE A 6 -4.28 -7.31 -9.93
CA ILE A 6 -4.05 -6.02 -10.59
C ILE A 6 -3.82 -6.31 -12.06
N LYS A 7 -4.74 -5.89 -12.94
CA LYS A 7 -4.77 -6.29 -14.37
C LYS A 7 -4.69 -7.82 -14.52
N ASP A 8 -3.67 -8.29 -15.23
CA ASP A 8 -3.36 -9.70 -15.46
C ASP A 8 -2.28 -10.24 -14.50
N GLU A 9 -1.88 -9.44 -13.51
CA GLU A 9 -0.90 -9.79 -12.48
C GLU A 9 -1.56 -10.00 -11.12
N ILE A 10 -0.88 -10.76 -10.26
CA ILE A 10 -1.22 -10.88 -8.84
C ILE A 10 -0.13 -10.20 -8.03
N TRP A 11 -0.51 -9.16 -7.31
CA TRP A 11 0.36 -8.47 -6.36
C TRP A 11 0.15 -9.05 -4.97
N GLN A 12 1.26 -9.23 -4.24
CA GLN A 12 1.25 -9.77 -2.88
C GLN A 12 1.57 -8.65 -1.88
N MET A 13 0.58 -8.24 -1.08
CA MET A 13 0.78 -7.24 -0.04
C MET A 13 1.12 -7.89 1.30
N HIS A 14 2.30 -7.57 1.81
CA HIS A 14 2.75 -7.99 3.14
C HIS A 14 2.16 -7.11 4.24
N ALA A 15 2.06 -7.65 5.46
CA ALA A 15 1.57 -6.88 6.60
C ALA A 15 2.57 -5.74 6.92
N PRO A 16 2.09 -4.52 7.23
CA PRO A 16 2.93 -3.41 7.58
C PRO A 16 3.72 -3.67 8.86
N LYS A 17 4.98 -3.24 8.87
CA LYS A 17 5.80 -3.13 10.09
C LYS A 17 5.82 -1.68 10.54
N VAL A 18 6.04 -1.45 11.84
CA VAL A 18 6.22 -0.10 12.40
C VAL A 18 7.27 0.70 11.62
N ARG A 19 8.36 0.06 11.18
CA ARG A 19 9.40 0.69 10.34
C ARG A 19 8.83 1.25 9.02
N THR A 20 7.95 0.51 8.35
CA THR A 20 7.33 0.95 7.09
C THR A 20 6.43 2.16 7.32
N ILE A 21 5.64 2.15 8.39
CA ILE A 21 4.76 3.28 8.76
C ILE A 21 5.60 4.52 9.07
N LYS A 22 6.65 4.37 9.89
CA LYS A 22 7.59 5.46 10.21
C LYS A 22 8.23 6.05 8.96
N MET A 23 8.73 5.20 8.07
CA MET A 23 9.35 5.66 6.82
C MET A 23 8.36 6.34 5.89
N ALA A 24 7.11 5.89 5.84
CA ALA A 24 6.07 6.57 5.07
C ALA A 24 5.86 7.98 5.61
N ASP A 25 5.79 8.15 6.94
CA ASP A 25 5.61 9.46 7.57
C ASP A 25 6.81 10.40 7.34
N GLU A 26 8.04 9.89 7.38
CA GLU A 26 9.26 10.66 7.13
C GLU A 26 9.45 11.07 5.66
N ASN A 27 9.02 10.22 4.71
CA ASN A 27 9.24 10.44 3.27
C ASN A 27 8.01 10.97 2.52
N GLY A 28 6.82 10.89 3.12
CA GLY A 28 5.55 11.26 2.49
C GLY A 28 5.10 12.66 2.91
N GLY A 29 5.17 13.62 1.99
CA GLY A 29 4.70 14.99 2.23
C GLY A 29 3.17 15.15 2.30
N SER A 30 2.42 14.16 1.82
CA SER A 30 0.95 14.13 1.84
C SER A 30 0.43 12.73 2.16
N ASP A 31 -0.82 12.60 2.63
CA ASP A 31 -1.42 11.29 2.93
C ASP A 31 -1.43 10.35 1.72
N MET A 32 -1.58 10.91 0.52
CA MET A 32 -1.48 10.15 -0.74
C MET A 32 -0.06 9.62 -0.96
N ALA A 33 0.97 10.47 -0.81
CA ALA A 33 2.37 10.06 -0.94
C ALA A 33 2.74 8.99 0.11
N LYS A 34 2.27 9.13 1.35
CA LYS A 34 2.43 8.12 2.41
C LYS A 34 1.79 6.79 2.01
N THR A 35 0.57 6.83 1.47
CA THR A 35 -0.16 5.65 1.02
C THR A 35 0.54 4.94 -0.14
N ILE A 36 1.00 5.69 -1.14
CA ILE A 36 1.77 5.17 -2.29
C ILE A 36 3.06 4.52 -1.80
N TYR A 37 3.81 5.19 -0.92
CA TYR A 37 5.02 4.65 -0.32
C TYR A 37 4.77 3.31 0.38
N MET A 38 3.73 3.22 1.21
CA MET A 38 3.38 1.99 1.92
C MET A 38 3.00 0.88 0.95
N ILE A 39 2.14 1.15 -0.03
CA ILE A 39 1.73 0.13 -1.02
C ILE A 39 2.95 -0.40 -1.79
N ALA A 40 3.83 0.50 -2.26
CA ALA A 40 5.05 0.13 -2.98
C ALA A 40 5.93 -0.78 -2.12
N ALA A 41 6.25 -0.36 -0.90
CA ALA A 41 7.10 -1.12 0.02
C ALA A 41 6.50 -2.49 0.40
N LEU A 42 5.18 -2.55 0.62
CA LEU A 42 4.50 -3.76 1.05
C LEU A 42 4.19 -4.73 -0.08
N CYS A 43 4.16 -4.27 -1.33
CA CYS A 43 3.99 -5.11 -2.52
C CYS A 43 5.31 -5.47 -3.20
N ASN A 44 6.45 -5.01 -2.66
CA ASN A 44 7.77 -5.09 -3.30
C ASN A 44 7.76 -4.50 -4.72
N LYS A 45 7.22 -3.29 -4.84
CA LYS A 45 7.06 -2.50 -6.06
C LYS A 45 7.71 -1.13 -5.89
N THR A 46 7.89 -0.43 -7.00
CA THR A 46 8.31 0.98 -7.00
C THR A 46 7.12 1.91 -6.79
N GLN A 47 7.36 3.15 -6.35
CA GLN A 47 6.30 4.15 -6.22
C GLN A 47 5.72 4.50 -7.61
N ASP A 48 6.57 4.62 -8.63
CA ASP A 48 6.16 4.84 -10.02
C ASP A 48 5.20 3.75 -10.53
N GLU A 49 5.45 2.48 -10.22
CA GLU A 49 4.52 1.39 -10.58
C GLU A 49 3.14 1.58 -9.94
N VAL A 50 3.07 2.11 -8.73
CA VAL A 50 1.81 2.37 -8.01
C VAL A 50 1.11 3.61 -8.56
N GLU A 51 1.86 4.67 -8.87
CA GLU A 51 1.33 5.92 -9.43
C GLU A 51 0.77 5.76 -10.84
N ASN A 52 1.30 4.81 -11.62
CA ASN A 52 0.83 4.49 -12.97
C ASN A 52 -0.35 3.49 -13.01
N LEU A 53 -0.89 3.10 -11.86
CA LEU A 53 -2.10 2.26 -11.79
C LEU A 53 -3.35 3.04 -12.18
N GLU A 54 -4.35 2.33 -12.69
CA GLU A 54 -5.68 2.92 -12.77
C GLU A 54 -6.23 3.16 -11.36
N PHE A 55 -7.05 4.20 -11.21
CA PHE A 55 -7.60 4.58 -9.90
C PHE A 55 -8.34 3.43 -9.19
N LYS A 56 -9.07 2.58 -9.93
CA LYS A 56 -9.77 1.40 -9.38
C LYS A 56 -8.81 0.36 -8.77
N GLU A 57 -7.62 0.22 -9.36
CA GLU A 57 -6.59 -0.73 -8.94
C GLU A 57 -5.91 -0.20 -7.68
N PHE A 58 -5.57 1.09 -7.69
CA PHE A 58 -5.07 1.79 -6.53
C PHE A 58 -6.03 1.68 -5.34
N MET A 59 -7.33 1.94 -5.54
CA MET A 59 -8.35 1.82 -4.49
C MET A 59 -8.44 0.39 -3.92
N SER A 60 -8.23 -0.62 -4.76
CA SER A 60 -8.22 -2.03 -4.31
C SER A 60 -7.02 -2.30 -3.39
N LEU A 61 -5.84 -1.77 -3.73
CA LEU A 61 -4.65 -1.85 -2.87
C LEU A 61 -4.83 -1.05 -1.57
N GLN A 62 -5.35 0.17 -1.65
CA GLN A 62 -5.60 1.02 -0.49
C GLN A 62 -6.59 0.37 0.48
N LYS A 63 -7.63 -0.29 -0.02
CA LYS A 63 -8.56 -1.05 0.83
C LYS A 63 -7.85 -2.16 1.59
N VAL A 64 -6.99 -2.92 0.92
CA VAL A 64 -6.24 -4.01 1.56
C VAL A 64 -5.24 -3.49 2.58
N LEU A 65 -4.58 -2.36 2.30
CA LEU A 65 -3.72 -1.67 3.27
C LEU A 65 -4.53 -1.24 4.50
N ASN A 66 -5.70 -0.62 4.31
CA ASN A 66 -6.57 -0.22 5.40
C ASN A 66 -7.02 -1.41 6.23
N ASP A 67 -7.35 -2.56 5.63
CA ASP A 67 -7.68 -3.77 6.39
C ASP A 67 -6.52 -4.26 7.28
N PHE A 68 -5.26 -3.98 6.92
CA PHE A 68 -4.11 -4.29 7.78
C PHE A 68 -3.96 -3.28 8.92
N LEU A 69 -4.30 -2.02 8.67
CA LEU A 69 -4.16 -0.90 9.61
C LEU A 69 -5.37 -0.76 10.53
N ASP A 70 -6.52 -1.34 10.17
CA ASP A 70 -7.72 -1.41 10.99
C ASP A 70 -7.48 -2.37 12.16
N VAL A 71 -6.66 -1.91 13.10
CA VAL A 71 -6.62 -2.43 14.45
C VAL A 71 -7.90 -1.91 15.09
N ARG A 72 -8.98 -2.69 14.98
CA ARG A 72 -10.09 -2.52 15.91
C ARG A 72 -9.48 -2.61 17.31
N ALA A 73 -9.39 -1.46 17.96
CA ALA A 73 -9.19 -1.40 19.39
C ALA A 73 -10.44 -2.07 20.00
N GLU A 74 -10.32 -3.36 20.28
CA GLU A 74 -11.20 -4.05 21.22
C GLU A 74 -10.87 -3.60 22.65
#